data_AF-A0AAW3RK80-F1
#
_entry.id   AF-A0AAW3RK80-F1
#
_cell.length_a   1.000
_cell.length_b   1.000
_cell.length_c   1.000
_cell.angle_alpha   90.00
_cell.angle_beta   90.00
_cell.angle_gamma   90.00
#
_symmetry.space_group_name_H-M   'P 1'
#
loop_
_entity.id
_entity.type
_entity.pdbx_description
1 polymer ?
#
loop_
_entity_poly.entity_id
_entity_poly.type
_entity_poly.pdbx_seq_one_letter_code
_entity_poly.pdbx_strand_id
1 'polypeptide(L)'
;MNNERLTAFEDAILAIIMTILVLDLSKPNPVSWAGLWALHASFFAYALSFFWIGLMWMSHHNSWQAVRAINMTTVLLTLVLLFFASLFPYTTSLVADSFDNATAQALYGIIIIAISLLNVALSLNLGRLNPRANLGCCIRRQRGSYCSI
;
A
#
# COMPACT_ATOMS: atom_id res chain seq x y z
N MET A 1 10.08 6.05 21.29
CA MET A 1 9.80 4.74 20.66
C MET A 1 10.84 4.54 19.55
N ASN A 2 11.34 3.32 19.32
CA ASN A 2 12.36 3.09 18.28
C ASN A 2 11.66 3.08 16.89
N ASN A 3 12.18 3.88 15.95
CA ASN A 3 11.72 3.95 14.56
C ASN A 3 11.75 2.55 13.92
N GLU A 4 12.86 1.82 14.07
CA GLU A 4 13.07 0.50 13.46
C GLU A 4 12.00 -0.53 13.86
N ARG A 5 11.47 -0.42 15.08
CA ARG A 5 10.41 -1.31 15.55
C ARG A 5 9.06 -0.99 14.92
N LEU A 6 8.77 0.28 14.69
CA LEU A 6 7.53 0.70 14.03
C LEU A 6 7.55 0.29 12.56
N THR A 7 8.67 0.51 11.87
CA THR A 7 8.83 0.12 10.46
C THR A 7 8.75 -1.39 10.29
N ALA A 8 9.43 -2.17 11.15
CA ALA A 8 9.36 -3.62 11.08
C ALA A 8 7.93 -4.16 11.35
N PHE A 9 7.18 -3.51 12.24
CA PHE A 9 5.78 -3.86 12.51
C PHE A 9 4.88 -3.56 11.29
N GLU A 10 5.06 -2.41 10.66
CA GLU A 10 4.35 -2.03 9.45
C GLU A 10 4.65 -2.99 8.28
N ASP A 11 5.93 -3.30 8.06
CA ASP A 11 6.39 -4.22 7.02
C ASP A 11 5.77 -5.61 7.20
N ALA A 12 5.72 -6.11 8.44
CA ALA A 12 5.12 -7.41 8.76
C ALA A 12 3.62 -7.44 8.43
N ILE A 13 2.88 -6.37 8.75
CA ILE A 13 1.43 -6.31 8.47
C ILE A 13 1.17 -6.19 6.96
N LEU A 14 1.93 -5.34 6.26
CA LEU A 14 1.79 -5.20 4.81
C LEU A 14 2.12 -6.51 4.07
N ALA A 15 3.12 -7.27 4.53
CA ALA A 15 3.42 -8.59 3.99
C ALA A 15 2.25 -9.58 4.17
N ILE A 16 1.58 -9.57 5.33
CA ILE A 16 0.38 -10.40 5.56
C ILE A 16 -0.75 -9.97 4.62
N ILE A 17 -1.02 -8.67 4.48
CA ILE A 17 -2.07 -8.16 3.58
C ILE A 17 -1.81 -8.60 2.12
N MET A 18 -0.57 -8.47 1.65
CA MET A 18 -0.17 -8.88 0.30
C MET A 18 -0.36 -10.37 0.06
N THR A 19 -0.14 -11.22 1.06
CA THR A 19 -0.38 -12.67 0.94
C THR A 19 -1.85 -13.03 1.03
N ILE A 20 -2.67 -12.31 1.81
CA ILE A 20 -4.12 -12.53 1.84
C ILE A 20 -4.76 -12.22 0.49
N LEU A 21 -4.28 -11.18 -0.22
CA LEU A 21 -4.80 -10.84 -1.56
C LEU A 21 -4.79 -12.01 -2.54
N VAL A 22 -3.75 -12.85 -2.53
CA VAL A 22 -3.69 -13.99 -3.46
C VAL A 22 -4.57 -15.16 -3.00
N LEU A 23 -4.84 -15.27 -1.69
CA LEU A 23 -5.68 -16.33 -1.15
C LEU A 23 -7.16 -16.16 -1.53
N ASP A 24 -7.57 -14.92 -1.84
CA ASP A 24 -8.95 -14.60 -2.19
C ASP A 24 -9.25 -14.67 -3.69
N LEU A 25 -8.28 -15.08 -4.51
CA LEU A 25 -8.51 -15.34 -5.93
C LEU A 25 -9.42 -16.55 -6.12
N SER A 26 -10.55 -16.31 -6.77
CA SER A 26 -11.49 -17.35 -7.20
C SER A 26 -10.81 -18.43 -8.03
N LYS A 27 -11.19 -19.70 -7.79
CA LYS A 27 -10.69 -20.84 -8.56
C LYS A 27 -11.57 -21.06 -9.80
N PRO A 28 -10.99 -21.34 -10.98
CA PRO A 28 -11.78 -21.61 -12.18
C PRO A 28 -12.56 -22.91 -12.02
N ASN A 29 -13.82 -22.91 -12.43
CA ASN A 29 -14.64 -24.11 -12.51
C ASN A 29 -15.37 -24.16 -13.86
N PRO A 30 -15.00 -25.06 -14.80
CA PRO A 30 -13.98 -26.11 -14.68
C PRO A 30 -12.55 -25.57 -14.75
N VAL A 31 -11.59 -26.33 -14.19
CA VAL A 31 -10.15 -26.02 -14.26
C VAL A 31 -9.67 -26.20 -15.71
N SER A 32 -9.63 -25.10 -16.46
CA SER A 32 -9.27 -25.06 -17.87
C SER A 32 -8.69 -23.68 -18.22
N TRP A 33 -8.00 -23.57 -19.36
CA TRP A 33 -7.50 -22.29 -19.86
C TRP A 33 -8.63 -21.26 -20.07
N ALA A 34 -9.78 -21.70 -20.56
CA ALA A 34 -10.95 -20.83 -20.73
C ALA A 34 -11.53 -20.38 -19.37
N GLY A 35 -11.57 -21.27 -18.37
CA GLY A 35 -11.99 -20.93 -17.01
C GLY A 35 -11.05 -19.93 -16.33
N LEU A 36 -9.73 -20.03 -16.55
CA LEU A 36 -8.77 -19.04 -16.08
C LEU A 36 -8.95 -17.69 -16.79
N TRP A 37 -9.19 -17.70 -18.10
CA TRP A 37 -9.45 -16.48 -18.86
C TRP A 37 -10.73 -15.77 -18.40
N ALA A 38 -11.75 -16.52 -18.00
CA ALA A 38 -12.97 -15.94 -17.43
C ALA A 38 -12.71 -15.12 -16.14
N LEU A 39 -11.64 -15.44 -15.41
CA LEU A 39 -11.23 -14.75 -14.17
C LEU A 39 -10.29 -13.57 -14.40
N HIS A 40 -10.10 -13.11 -15.65
CA HIS A 40 -9.17 -12.01 -15.98
C HIS A 40 -9.43 -10.74 -15.15
N ALA A 41 -10.69 -10.39 -14.86
CA ALA A 41 -11.04 -9.25 -14.03
C ALA A 41 -10.55 -9.42 -12.57
N SER A 42 -10.70 -10.62 -12.00
CA SER A 42 -10.19 -10.95 -10.66
C SER A 42 -8.66 -10.89 -10.60
N PHE A 43 -7.97 -11.46 -11.60
CA PHE A 43 -6.52 -11.38 -11.70
C PHE A 43 -6.04 -9.93 -11.88
N PHE A 44 -6.76 -9.12 -12.64
CA PHE A 44 -6.46 -7.71 -12.83
C PHE A 44 -6.64 -6.91 -11.53
N ALA A 45 -7.77 -7.07 -10.84
CA ALA A 45 -8.03 -6.42 -9.55
C ALA A 45 -6.98 -6.81 -8.50
N TYR A 46 -6.64 -8.09 -8.43
CA TYR A 46 -5.54 -8.61 -7.60
C TYR A 46 -4.21 -7.93 -7.94
N ALA A 47 -3.78 -7.97 -9.20
CA ALA A 47 -2.50 -7.43 -9.62
C ALA A 47 -2.41 -5.93 -9.34
N LEU A 48 -3.46 -5.18 -9.68
CA LEU A 48 -3.55 -3.75 -9.42
C LEU A 48 -3.39 -3.46 -7.92
N SER A 49 -4.09 -4.20 -7.06
CA SER A 49 -4.05 -4.03 -5.61
C SER A 49 -2.67 -4.38 -5.04
N PHE A 50 -2.11 -5.51 -5.47
CA PHE A 50 -0.79 -5.98 -5.03
C PHE A 50 0.30 -4.96 -5.39
N PHE A 51 0.36 -4.51 -6.65
CA PHE A 51 1.35 -3.53 -7.07
C PHE A 51 1.12 -2.16 -6.43
N TRP A 52 -0.12 -1.76 -6.21
CA TRP A 52 -0.41 -0.49 -5.55
C TRP A 52 0.11 -0.48 -4.10
N ILE A 53 -0.17 -1.53 -3.32
CA ILE A 53 0.35 -1.67 -1.95
C ILE A 53 1.88 -1.75 -1.95
N GLY A 54 2.48 -2.53 -2.87
CA GLY A 54 3.93 -2.66 -2.99
C GLY A 54 4.64 -1.34 -3.34
N LEU A 55 4.07 -0.55 -4.25
CA LEU A 55 4.60 0.78 -4.59
C LEU A 55 4.45 1.77 -3.43
N MET A 56 3.32 1.75 -2.74
CA MET A 56 3.10 2.56 -1.54
C MET A 56 4.14 2.20 -0.45
N TRP A 57 4.32 0.91 -0.17
CA TRP A 57 5.32 0.42 0.77
C TRP A 57 6.73 0.87 0.38
N MET A 58 7.11 0.75 -0.89
CA MET A 58 8.43 1.18 -1.38
C MET A 58 8.64 2.69 -1.18
N SER A 59 7.62 3.51 -1.43
CA SER A 59 7.68 4.95 -1.16
C SER A 59 7.88 5.23 0.34
N HIS A 60 7.20 4.47 1.19
CA HIS A 60 7.26 4.65 2.63
C HIS A 60 8.59 4.19 3.22
N HIS A 61 9.07 2.99 2.87
CA HIS A 61 10.35 2.44 3.32
C HIS A 61 11.53 3.38 3.01
N ASN A 62 11.54 3.97 1.81
CA ASN A 62 12.56 4.96 1.44
C ASN A 62 12.52 6.23 2.29
N SER A 63 11.33 6.65 2.73
CA SER A 63 11.16 7.84 3.58
C SER A 63 11.71 7.61 4.99
N TRP A 64 11.62 6.37 5.50
CA TRP A 64 12.08 6.02 6.84
C TRP A 64 13.60 6.09 7.03
N GLN A 65 14.39 5.88 5.97
CA GLN A 65 15.87 5.96 6.05
C GLN A 65 16.39 7.33 6.53
N ALA A 66 15.59 8.39 6.35
CA ALA A 66 15.96 9.75 6.74
C ALA A 66 15.43 10.18 8.12
N VAL A 67 14.60 9.36 8.77
CA VAL A 67 13.88 9.71 10.01
C VAL A 67 14.71 9.37 11.25
N ARG A 68 15.05 10.38 12.06
CA ARG A 68 15.85 10.20 13.29
C ARG A 68 15.00 10.16 14.56
N ALA A 69 13.81 10.78 14.54
CA ALA A 69 12.89 10.81 15.68
C ALA A 69 11.45 10.58 15.21
N ILE A 70 10.71 9.81 16.01
CA ILE A 70 9.27 9.54 15.84
C ILE A 70 8.50 10.01 17.08
N ASN A 71 7.27 10.47 16.89
CA ASN A 71 6.36 10.85 17.98
C ASN A 71 5.12 9.94 18.03
N MET A 72 4.27 10.12 19.04
CA MET A 72 3.04 9.33 19.19
C MET A 72 2.06 9.53 18.01
N THR A 73 2.02 10.74 17.43
CA THR A 73 1.19 11.02 16.26
C THR A 73 1.62 10.21 15.04
N THR A 74 2.93 10.04 14.81
CA THR A 74 3.49 9.18 13.77
C THR A 74 2.97 7.74 13.93
N VAL A 75 3.03 7.21 15.16
CA VAL A 75 2.55 5.85 15.46
C VAL A 75 1.06 5.70 15.17
N LEU A 76 0.25 6.66 15.62
CA LEU A 76 -1.19 6.64 15.40
C LEU A 76 -1.54 6.73 13.91
N LEU A 77 -0.85 7.59 13.16
CA LEU A 77 -1.04 7.70 11.71
C LEU A 77 -0.68 6.40 10.98
N THR A 78 0.42 5.74 11.35
CA THR A 78 0.79 4.43 10.82
C THR A 78 -0.28 3.39 11.14
N LEU A 79 -0.83 3.36 12.37
CA LEU A 79 -1.90 2.41 12.74
C LEU A 79 -3.18 2.64 11.93
N VAL A 80 -3.59 3.90 11.74
CA VAL A 80 -4.78 4.22 10.93
C VAL A 80 -4.54 3.88 9.45
N LEU A 81 -3.33 4.12 8.93
CA LEU A 81 -2.95 3.70 7.58
C LEU A 81 -3.05 2.18 7.43
N LEU A 82 -2.50 1.42 8.38
CA LEU A 82 -2.56 -0.03 8.38
C LEU A 82 -3.98 -0.57 8.50
N PHE A 83 -4.87 0.12 9.24
CA PHE A 83 -6.28 -0.22 9.30
C PHE A 83 -6.97 -0.10 7.93
N PHE A 84 -6.73 0.99 7.19
CA PHE A 84 -7.28 1.08 5.84
C PHE A 84 -6.60 0.10 4.88
N ALA A 85 -5.29 -0.13 5.03
CA ALA A 85 -4.58 -1.10 4.23
C ALA A 85 -5.11 -2.53 4.42
N SER A 86 -5.53 -2.90 5.63
CA SER A 86 -6.08 -4.24 5.90
C SER A 86 -7.46 -4.48 5.27
N LEU A 87 -8.14 -3.44 4.78
CA LEU A 87 -9.39 -3.55 4.03
C LEU A 87 -9.18 -3.89 2.55
N PHE A 88 -7.95 -3.81 2.02
CA PHE A 88 -7.67 -4.13 0.62
C PHE A 88 -8.17 -5.51 0.19
N PRO A 89 -7.87 -6.62 0.91
CA PRO A 89 -8.32 -7.93 0.47
C PRO A 89 -9.83 -7.98 0.24
N TYR A 90 -10.60 -7.42 1.15
CA TYR A 90 -12.06 -7.36 1.04
C TYR A 90 -12.53 -6.52 -0.15
N THR A 91 -11.98 -5.32 -0.34
CA THR A 91 -12.45 -4.44 -1.43
C THR A 91 -11.95 -4.86 -2.80
N THR A 92 -10.76 -5.46 -2.89
CA THR A 92 -10.26 -6.09 -4.11
C THR A 92 -11.17 -7.22 -4.55
N SER A 93 -11.61 -8.07 -3.61
CA SER A 93 -12.58 -9.15 -3.86
C SER A 93 -13.92 -8.62 -4.33
N LEU A 94 -14.44 -7.60 -3.65
CA LEU A 94 -15.71 -6.97 -4.00
C LEU A 94 -15.69 -6.39 -5.42
N VAL A 95 -14.57 -5.77 -5.83
CA VAL A 95 -14.38 -5.27 -7.20
C VAL A 95 -14.15 -6.43 -8.18
N ALA A 96 -13.48 -7.50 -7.79
CA ALA A 96 -13.27 -8.68 -8.63
C ALA A 96 -14.60 -9.37 -9.00
N ASP A 97 -15.53 -9.47 -8.05
CA ASP A 97 -16.85 -10.10 -8.25
C ASP A 97 -17.85 -9.19 -8.97
N SER A 98 -17.69 -7.87 -8.86
CA SER A 98 -18.63 -6.88 -9.37
C SER A 98 -17.90 -5.71 -10.02
N PHE A 99 -17.09 -6.01 -11.04
CA PHE A 99 -16.17 -5.05 -11.66
C PHE A 99 -16.86 -3.77 -12.16
N ASP A 100 -18.05 -3.88 -12.76
CA ASP A 100 -18.80 -2.74 -13.30
C ASP A 100 -19.72 -2.05 -12.27
N ASN A 101 -19.69 -2.49 -11.00
CA ASN A 101 -20.53 -1.90 -9.97
C ASN A 101 -19.89 -0.62 -9.41
N ALA A 102 -20.56 0.51 -9.63
CA ALA A 102 -20.07 1.82 -9.19
C ALA A 102 -19.85 1.92 -7.67
N THR A 103 -20.64 1.21 -6.85
CA THR A 103 -20.49 1.21 -5.39
C THR A 103 -19.23 0.46 -4.95
N ALA A 104 -18.93 -0.70 -5.57
CA ALA A 104 -17.71 -1.45 -5.30
C ALA A 104 -16.47 -0.65 -5.67
N GLN A 105 -16.47 -0.04 -6.86
CA GLN A 105 -15.39 0.83 -7.33
C GLN A 105 -15.21 2.07 -6.45
N ALA A 106 -16.30 2.72 -6.03
CA ALA A 106 -16.25 3.89 -5.16
C ALA A 106 -15.66 3.55 -3.79
N LEU A 107 -16.04 2.43 -3.19
CA LEU A 107 -15.49 1.99 -1.90
C LEU A 107 -13.98 1.72 -2.01
N TYR A 108 -13.55 1.02 -3.07
CA TYR A 108 -12.13 0.77 -3.35
C TYR A 108 -11.35 2.10 -3.51
N GLY A 109 -11.90 3.04 -4.29
CA GLY A 109 -11.32 4.36 -4.48
C GLY A 109 -11.23 5.19 -3.19
N ILE A 110 -12.25 5.15 -2.34
CA ILE A 110 -12.26 5.85 -1.05
C ILE A 110 -11.12 5.35 -0.15
N ILE A 111 -10.88 4.04 -0.11
CA ILE A 111 -9.77 3.45 0.68
C ILE A 111 -8.42 3.92 0.15
N ILE A 112 -8.22 3.89 -1.16
CA ILE A 112 -7.00 4.40 -1.80
C ILE A 112 -6.77 5.87 -1.46
N ILE A 113 -7.81 6.70 -1.53
CA ILE A 113 -7.73 8.13 -1.21
C ILE A 113 -7.41 8.32 0.27
N ALA A 114 -8.07 7.59 1.17
CA ALA A 114 -7.81 7.67 2.61
C ALA A 114 -6.35 7.33 2.94
N ILE A 115 -5.82 6.24 2.38
CA ILE A 115 -4.41 5.85 2.57
C ILE A 115 -3.46 6.88 1.96
N SER A 116 -3.79 7.41 0.79
CA SER A 116 -2.98 8.46 0.14
C SER A 116 -2.92 9.73 1.01
N LEU A 117 -4.04 10.16 1.57
CA LEU A 117 -4.10 11.30 2.49
C LEU A 117 -3.32 11.04 3.79
N LEU A 118 -3.39 9.82 4.33
CA LEU A 118 -2.62 9.42 5.52
C LEU A 118 -1.12 9.40 5.26
N ASN A 119 -0.69 8.89 4.10
CA ASN A 119 0.71 8.96 3.67
C ASN A 119 1.21 10.41 3.57
N VAL A 120 0.41 11.30 2.98
CA VAL A 120 0.74 12.73 2.93
C VAL A 120 0.84 13.31 4.34
N ALA A 121 -0.15 13.06 5.21
CA ALA A 121 -0.12 13.53 6.59
C ALA A 121 1.10 13.04 7.37
N LEU A 122 1.47 11.77 7.17
CA LEU A 122 2.64 11.15 7.78
C LEU A 122 3.95 11.79 7.29
N SER A 123 4.09 11.99 5.98
CA SER A 123 5.26 12.65 5.39
C SER A 123 5.42 14.10 5.89
N LEU A 124 4.32 14.84 6.04
CA LEU A 124 4.31 16.19 6.60
C LEU A 124 4.68 16.19 8.09
N ASN A 125 4.17 15.24 8.86
CA ASN A 125 4.50 15.09 10.28
C ASN A 125 5.99 14.79 10.47
N LEU A 126 6.54 13.87 9.67
CA LEU A 126 7.96 13.51 9.69
C LEU A 126 8.86 14.68 9.27
N GLY A 127 8.44 15.47 8.27
CA GLY A 127 9.16 16.68 7.85
C GLY A 127 9.21 17.77 8.93
N ARG A 128 8.14 17.93 9.72
CA ARG A 128 8.11 18.86 10.86
C ARG A 128 9.03 18.41 12.00
N LEU A 129 9.12 17.10 12.26
CA LEU A 129 9.96 16.53 13.32
C LEU A 129 11.43 16.44 12.92
N ASN A 130 11.73 16.32 11.63
CA ASN A 130 13.08 16.17 11.11
C ASN A 130 13.44 17.29 10.12
N PRO A 131 13.43 18.58 10.53
CA PRO A 131 13.68 19.70 9.62
C PRO A 131 15.10 19.74 9.03
N ARG A 132 16.05 19.00 9.63
CA ARG A 132 17.42 18.81 9.10
C ARG A 132 17.55 17.58 8.18
N ALA A 133 16.55 16.70 8.15
CA ALA A 133 16.50 15.62 7.17
C ALA A 133 16.00 16.22 5.86
N ASN A 134 16.91 16.38 4.90
CA ASN A 134 16.62 16.98 3.61
C ASN A 134 15.80 16.01 2.73
N LEU A 135 14.54 15.76 3.12
CA LEU A 135 13.60 14.82 2.48
C LEU A 135 13.38 15.17 0.99
N GLY A 136 13.44 16.47 0.64
CA GLY A 136 13.40 16.94 -0.74
C GLY A 136 14.61 16.52 -1.60
N CYS A 137 15.77 16.25 -0.99
CA CYS A 137 16.97 15.83 -1.72
C CYS A 137 16.98 14.31 -1.98
N CYS A 138 16.31 13.49 -1.16
CA CYS A 138 16.19 12.05 -1.39
C CYS A 138 15.34 11.74 -2.63
N ILE A 139 14.29 12.53 -2.89
CA ILE A 139 13.50 12.44 -4.14
C ILE A 139 14.36 12.77 -5.37
N ARG A 140 15.28 13.75 -5.26
CA ARG A 140 16.21 14.12 -6.33
C ARG A 140 17.33 13.08 -6.53
N ARG A 141 17.77 12.40 -5.47
CA ARG A 141 18.80 11.35 -5.54
C ARG A 141 18.26 10.05 -6.14
N GLN A 142 17.00 9.70 -5.91
CA GLN A 142 16.39 8.52 -6.55
C GLN A 142 16.25 8.66 -8.07
N ARG A 143 15.95 9.84 -8.61
CA ARG A 143 15.98 10.06 -10.08
C ARG A 143 17.38 9.86 -10.70
N GLY A 144 18.45 9.98 -9.93
CA GLY A 144 19.83 9.76 -10.39
C GLY A 144 20.25 8.29 -10.39
N SER A 145 19.65 7.44 -9.54
CA SER A 145 20.06 6.04 -9.37
C SER A 145 19.42 5.07 -10.35
N TYR A 146 18.33 5.45 -11.04
CA TYR A 146 17.69 4.62 -12.08
C TYR A 146 18.24 4.88 -13.50
N CYS A 147 19.19 5.81 -13.66
CA CYS A 147 19.81 6.15 -14.96
C CYS A 147 21.23 5.58 -15.08
N SER A 148 21.53 4.48 -14.38
CA SER A 148 22.85 3.83 -14.35
C SER A 148 22.72 2.30 -14.34
N ILE A 149 21.86 1.78 -15.21
CA ILE A 149 21.88 0.39 -15.68
C ILE A 149 21.68 0.44 -17.20
#